data_AF-A0A9E2L512-F1
#
_entry.id   AF-A0A9E2L512-F1
#
_cell.length_a   1.000
_cell.length_b   1.000
_cell.length_c   1.000
_cell.angle_alpha   90.00
_cell.angle_beta   90.00
_cell.angle_gamma   90.00
#
_symmetry.space_group_name_H-M   'P 1'
#
loop_
_entity.id
_entity.type
_entity.pdbx_description
1 polymer ?
#
loop_
_entity_poly.entity_id
_entity_poly.type
_entity_poly.pdbx_seq_one_letter_code
_entity_poly.pdbx_strand_id
1 'polypeptide(L)'
;MDKMTLNLRVNFCSWLIVALAVVVVFETETCMPGVWIGTEMSEAFFFLLTATQLLTLCAIPVALKLLNWKSIRQQVTVPDQKGAQAYLRWNIVRCAILGGCLVLNLMVYYCTLEKANALCALILLFSYSFCWPSDAKRKAETDAIEME
;
A
#
# COMPACT_ATOMS: atom_id res chain seq x y z
N MET A 1 7.00 16.62 18.66
CA MET A 1 6.61 15.62 17.64
C MET A 1 5.30 15.01 18.09
N ASP A 2 4.19 15.41 17.46
CA ASP A 2 2.82 15.08 17.88
C ASP A 2 2.56 13.57 17.90
N LYS A 3 1.93 13.08 18.98
CA LYS A 3 1.54 11.66 19.13
C LYS A 3 0.73 11.14 17.93
N MET A 4 -0.03 12.01 17.26
CA MET A 4 -0.81 11.67 16.06
C MET A 4 0.04 11.31 14.84
N THR A 5 1.11 12.05 14.54
CA THR A 5 1.98 11.73 13.39
C THR A 5 2.84 10.51 13.68
N LEU A 6 3.18 10.27 14.95
CA LEU A 6 3.85 9.05 15.37
C LEU A 6 2.96 7.81 15.18
N ASN A 7 1.69 7.86 15.61
CA ASN A 7 0.76 6.74 15.46
C ASN A 7 0.52 6.38 13.98
N LEU A 8 0.52 7.40 13.12
CA LEU A 8 0.43 7.22 11.67
C LEU A 8 1.64 6.45 11.12
N ARG A 9 2.86 6.89 11.47
CA ARG A 9 4.11 6.23 11.06
C ARG A 9 4.21 4.79 11.56
N VAL A 10 3.74 4.53 12.78
CA VAL A 10 3.66 3.18 13.34
C VAL A 10 2.69 2.31 12.54
N ASN A 11 1.51 2.82 12.20
CA ASN A 11 0.54 2.10 11.37
C ASN A 11 1.00 1.87 9.92
N PHE A 12 1.83 2.78 9.38
CA PHE A 12 2.53 2.53 8.12
C PHE A 12 3.53 1.38 8.30
N CYS A 13 4.43 1.52 9.29
CA CYS A 13 5.48 0.53 9.53
C CYS A 13 4.90 -0.86 9.83
N SER A 14 3.74 -0.94 10.50
CA SER A 14 3.09 -2.22 10.80
C SER A 14 2.71 -3.00 9.54
N TRP A 15 2.20 -2.36 8.48
CA TRP A 15 1.89 -3.06 7.21
C TRP A 15 3.16 -3.60 6.54
N LEU A 16 4.26 -2.86 6.63
CA LEU A 16 5.54 -3.28 6.08
C LEU A 16 6.18 -4.41 6.90
N ILE A 17 6.07 -4.35 8.24
CA ILE A 17 6.46 -5.42 9.14
C ILE A 17 5.64 -6.69 8.87
N VAL A 18 4.32 -6.57 8.64
CA VAL A 18 3.47 -7.71 8.28
C VAL A 18 3.91 -8.31 6.95
N ALA A 19 4.17 -7.50 5.91
CA ALA A 19 4.69 -7.99 4.65
C ALA A 19 6.03 -8.73 4.81
N LEU A 20 6.95 -8.16 5.60
CA LEU A 20 8.25 -8.78 5.88
C LEU A 20 8.11 -10.06 6.72
N ALA A 21 7.18 -10.09 7.68
CA ALA A 21 6.87 -11.30 8.44
C ALA A 21 6.35 -12.42 7.53
N VAL A 22 5.52 -12.10 6.53
CA VAL A 22 5.08 -13.07 5.52
C VAL A 22 6.28 -13.66 4.77
N VAL A 23 7.21 -12.83 4.29
CA VAL A 23 8.46 -13.28 3.65
C VAL A 23 9.23 -14.24 4.56
N VAL A 24 9.48 -13.84 5.81
CA VAL A 24 10.27 -14.63 6.76
C VAL A 24 9.60 -15.96 7.07
N VAL A 25 8.27 -16.00 7.21
CA VAL A 25 7.51 -17.24 7.45
C VAL A 25 7.69 -18.23 6.29
N PHE A 26 7.66 -17.74 5.04
CA PHE A 26 7.87 -18.60 3.88
C PHE A 26 9.35 -19.00 3.69
N GLU A 27 10.30 -18.09 3.93
CA GLU A 27 11.74 -18.37 3.85
C GLU A 27 12.23 -19.32 4.96
N THR A 28 11.58 -19.33 6.12
CA THR A 28 11.88 -20.29 7.20
C THR A 28 11.31 -21.69 6.93
N GLU A 29 10.81 -21.93 5.71
CA GLU A 29 10.25 -23.20 5.22
C GLU A 29 9.14 -23.79 6.11
N THR A 30 8.52 -22.94 6.95
CA THR A 30 7.41 -23.37 7.82
C THR A 30 6.13 -23.68 7.03
N CYS A 31 6.03 -23.15 5.81
CA CYS A 31 4.95 -23.41 4.87
C CYS A 31 5.59 -23.81 3.53
N MET A 32 5.32 -25.02 3.02
CA MET A 32 5.90 -25.48 1.76
C MET A 32 5.52 -24.50 0.63
N PRO A 33 6.49 -23.81 -0.01
CA PRO A 33 6.19 -22.92 -1.11
C PRO A 33 5.67 -23.74 -2.30
N GLY A 34 4.68 -23.21 -3.01
CA GLY A 34 4.14 -23.89 -4.18
C GLY A 34 3.19 -25.06 -3.89
N VAL A 35 2.39 -25.01 -2.81
CA VAL A 35 1.29 -25.97 -2.54
C VAL A 35 0.39 -26.20 -3.76
N TRP A 36 0.28 -25.20 -4.64
CA TRP A 36 -0.56 -25.22 -5.84
C TRP A 36 0.16 -25.74 -7.09
N ILE A 37 1.46 -26.09 -7.00
CA ILE A 37 2.22 -26.70 -8.10
C ILE A 37 1.79 -28.16 -8.22
N GLY A 38 0.76 -28.43 -9.02
CA GLY A 38 0.34 -29.80 -9.36
C GLY A 38 -1.16 -30.08 -9.26
N THR A 39 -1.97 -29.15 -8.75
CA THR A 39 -3.43 -29.26 -8.88
C THR A 39 -3.85 -28.79 -10.27
N GLU A 40 -4.58 -29.63 -11.00
CA GLU A 40 -5.07 -29.43 -12.38
C GLU A 40 -6.06 -28.24 -12.55
N MET A 41 -6.14 -27.35 -11.55
CA MET A 41 -6.93 -26.11 -11.55
C MET A 41 -6.19 -24.96 -12.28
N SER A 42 -5.88 -25.16 -13.57
CA SER A 42 -5.15 -24.17 -14.37
C SER A 42 -5.90 -22.83 -14.51
N GLU A 43 -7.24 -22.84 -14.55
CA GLU A 43 -8.02 -21.62 -14.81
C GLU A 43 -8.16 -20.73 -13.58
N ALA A 44 -8.48 -21.31 -12.41
CA ALA A 44 -8.60 -20.56 -11.17
C ALA A 44 -7.27 -19.95 -10.72
N PHE A 45 -6.17 -20.69 -10.94
CA PHE A 45 -4.82 -20.20 -10.72
C PHE A 45 -4.53 -18.98 -11.60
N PHE A 46 -4.66 -19.12 -12.92
CA PHE A 46 -4.40 -18.02 -13.85
C PHE A 46 -5.27 -16.78 -13.57
N PHE A 47 -6.54 -17.00 -13.20
CA PHE A 47 -7.43 -15.93 -12.80
C PHE A 47 -6.93 -15.20 -11.54
N LEU A 48 -6.48 -15.92 -10.51
CA LEU A 48 -6.00 -15.33 -9.26
C LEU A 48 -4.71 -14.52 -9.46
N LEU A 49 -3.76 -15.03 -10.27
CA LEU A 49 -2.56 -14.27 -10.65
C LEU A 49 -2.93 -12.98 -11.38
N THR A 50 -3.77 -13.09 -12.42
CA THR A 50 -4.15 -11.94 -13.25
C THR A 50 -4.97 -10.93 -12.46
N ALA A 51 -5.89 -11.37 -11.61
CA ALA A 51 -6.71 -10.51 -10.75
C ALA A 51 -5.83 -9.72 -9.76
N THR A 52 -4.85 -10.38 -9.14
CA THR A 52 -3.91 -9.73 -8.21
C THR A 52 -3.06 -8.69 -8.94
N GLN A 53 -2.58 -9.00 -10.14
CA GLN A 53 -1.77 -8.08 -10.93
C GLN A 53 -2.57 -6.86 -11.42
N LEU A 54 -3.83 -7.06 -11.83
CA LEU A 54 -4.76 -5.98 -12.16
C LEU A 54 -5.08 -5.11 -10.94
N LEU A 55 -5.30 -5.73 -9.79
CA LEU A 55 -5.53 -5.02 -8.53
C LEU A 55 -4.33 -4.12 -8.19
N THR A 56 -3.11 -4.63 -8.33
CA THR A 56 -1.86 -3.87 -8.16
C THR A 56 -1.75 -2.71 -9.15
N LEU A 57 -2.02 -2.97 -10.42
CA LEU A 57 -1.97 -1.97 -11.49
C LEU A 57 -2.97 -0.83 -11.25
N CYS A 58 -4.14 -1.13 -10.68
CA CYS A 58 -5.14 -0.13 -10.28
C CYS A 58 -4.78 0.56 -8.96
N ALA A 59 -4.19 -0.15 -7.99
CA ALA A 59 -3.85 0.38 -6.68
C ALA A 59 -2.78 1.48 -6.75
N ILE A 60 -1.80 1.37 -7.65
CA ILE A 60 -0.74 2.37 -7.84
C ILE A 60 -1.30 3.75 -8.27
N PRO A 61 -2.06 3.88 -9.37
CA PRO A 61 -2.64 5.16 -9.80
C PRO A 61 -3.74 5.62 -8.83
N VAL A 62 -4.51 4.72 -8.21
CA VAL A 62 -5.47 5.09 -7.16
C VAL A 62 -4.75 5.74 -6.00
N ALA A 63 -3.65 5.15 -5.53
CA ALA A 63 -2.85 5.74 -4.46
C ALA A 63 -2.29 7.11 -4.86
N LEU A 64 -1.77 7.26 -6.07
CA LEU A 64 -1.24 8.53 -6.58
C LEU A 64 -2.34 9.59 -6.79
N LYS A 65 -3.53 9.20 -7.26
CA LYS A 65 -4.66 10.10 -7.55
C LYS A 65 -5.57 10.39 -6.36
N LEU A 66 -5.51 9.60 -5.28
CA LEU A 66 -6.38 9.78 -4.10
C LEU A 66 -6.25 11.20 -3.52
N LEU A 67 -5.04 11.77 -3.50
CA LEU A 67 -4.82 13.13 -2.99
C LEU A 67 -5.28 14.22 -3.98
N ASN A 68 -5.38 13.90 -5.27
CA ASN A 68 -5.75 14.85 -6.31
C ASN A 68 -7.27 14.88 -6.58
N TRP A 69 -8.06 14.13 -5.82
CA TRP A 69 -9.51 14.15 -5.96
C TRP A 69 -10.07 15.45 -5.38
N LYS A 70 -10.83 16.20 -6.19
CA LYS A 70 -11.42 17.50 -5.80
C LYS A 70 -12.18 17.45 -4.46
N SER A 71 -12.86 16.35 -4.16
CA SER A 71 -13.61 16.13 -2.90
C SER A 71 -12.72 15.93 -1.67
N ILE A 72 -11.47 15.51 -1.86
CA ILE A 72 -10.48 15.34 -0.78
C ILE A 72 -9.71 16.65 -0.62
N ARG A 73 -9.35 17.32 -1.73
CA ARG A 73 -8.76 18.66 -1.73
C ARG A 73 -9.66 19.65 -0.97
N GLN A 74 -10.97 19.66 -1.24
CA GLN A 74 -11.93 20.51 -0.50
C GLN A 74 -12.04 20.23 1.00
N GLN A 75 -11.89 18.98 1.44
CA GLN A 75 -11.92 18.63 2.87
C GLN A 75 -10.61 18.95 3.59
N VAL A 76 -9.50 18.96 2.85
CA VAL A 76 -8.17 19.32 3.35
C VAL A 76 -7.96 20.84 3.40
N THR A 77 -8.59 21.60 2.49
CA THR A 77 -8.50 23.07 2.42
C THR A 77 -9.31 23.79 3.51
N VAL A 78 -10.10 23.10 4.33
CA VAL A 78 -10.76 23.75 5.47
C VAL A 78 -9.68 24.12 6.51
N PRO A 79 -9.50 25.41 6.88
CA PRO A 79 -8.42 25.90 7.77
C PRO A 79 -8.54 25.44 9.24
N ASP A 80 -9.29 24.38 9.52
CA ASP A 80 -9.62 23.91 10.86
C ASP A 80 -8.83 22.63 11.20
N GLN A 81 -8.62 22.35 12.49
CA GLN A 81 -7.98 21.10 12.95
C GLN A 81 -8.59 19.82 12.32
N LYS A 82 -9.84 19.90 11.87
CA LYS A 82 -10.55 18.84 11.16
C LYS A 82 -9.98 18.54 9.76
N GLY A 83 -9.46 19.52 9.03
CA GLY A 83 -8.85 19.32 7.70
C GLY A 83 -7.56 18.49 7.79
N ALA A 84 -6.74 18.78 8.81
CA ALA A 84 -5.54 17.98 9.11
C ALA A 84 -5.88 16.53 9.51
N GLN A 85 -6.95 16.31 10.27
CA GLN A 85 -7.41 14.96 10.60
C GLN A 85 -7.97 14.21 9.39
N ALA A 86 -8.68 14.90 8.48
CA ALA A 86 -9.16 14.31 7.24
C ALA A 86 -8.00 13.89 6.33
N TYR A 87 -6.98 14.74 6.18
CA TYR A 87 -5.75 14.40 5.47
C TYR A 87 -5.07 13.15 6.05
N LEU A 88 -4.95 13.07 7.37
CA LEU A 88 -4.38 11.90 8.06
C LEU A 88 -5.17 10.62 7.76
N ARG A 89 -6.51 10.66 7.85
CA ARG A 89 -7.37 9.50 7.55
C ARG A 89 -7.21 9.03 6.11
N TRP A 90 -7.17 9.94 5.14
CA TRP A 90 -6.97 9.59 3.74
C TRP A 90 -5.58 9.01 3.48
N ASN A 91 -4.56 9.50 4.18
CA ASN A 91 -3.24 8.89 4.15
C ASN A 91 -3.29 7.45 4.66
N ILE A 92 -3.90 7.19 5.84
CA ILE A 92 -4.07 5.82 6.37
C ILE A 92 -4.73 4.89 5.36
N VAL A 93 -5.82 5.35 4.73
CA VAL A 93 -6.54 4.56 3.71
C VAL A 93 -5.62 4.23 2.54
N ARG A 94 -4.85 5.19 2.05
CA ARG A 94 -3.85 4.95 0.98
C ARG A 94 -2.81 3.91 1.41
N CYS A 95 -2.30 3.96 2.64
CA CYS A 95 -1.37 2.95 3.17
C CYS A 95 -2.00 1.57 3.21
N ALA A 96 -3.25 1.50 3.68
CA ALA A 96 -3.95 0.24 3.85
C ALA A 96 -4.20 -0.42 2.49
N ILE A 97 -4.55 0.36 1.47
CA ILE A 97 -4.72 -0.13 0.09
C ILE A 97 -3.38 -0.65 -0.45
N LEU A 98 -2.30 0.14 -0.39
CA LEU A 98 -0.99 -0.28 -0.88
C LEU A 98 -0.40 -1.46 -0.10
N GLY A 99 -0.48 -1.41 1.23
CA GLY A 99 0.02 -2.44 2.13
C GLY A 99 -0.74 -3.75 1.98
N GLY A 100 -2.07 -3.67 1.86
CA GLY A 100 -2.92 -4.83 1.56
C GLY A 100 -2.58 -5.43 0.19
N CYS A 101 -2.41 -4.60 -0.84
CA CYS A 101 -1.96 -5.08 -2.15
C CYS A 101 -0.58 -5.74 -2.07
N LEU A 102 0.38 -5.15 -1.35
CA LEU A 102 1.72 -5.72 -1.18
C LEU A 102 1.67 -7.12 -0.56
N VAL A 103 0.94 -7.26 0.55
CA VAL A 103 0.77 -8.54 1.25
C VAL A 103 0.09 -9.57 0.35
N LEU A 104 -0.95 -9.18 -0.40
CA LEU A 104 -1.60 -10.06 -1.36
C LEU A 104 -0.66 -10.52 -2.47
N ASN A 105 0.14 -9.62 -3.06
CA ASN A 105 1.10 -9.98 -4.11
C ASN A 105 2.18 -10.93 -3.57
N LEU A 106 2.66 -10.71 -2.33
CA LEU A 106 3.58 -11.65 -1.66
C LEU A 106 2.93 -13.01 -1.43
N MET A 107 1.71 -13.05 -0.92
CA MET A 107 0.99 -14.31 -0.70
C MET A 107 0.82 -15.10 -2.00
N VAL A 108 0.37 -14.42 -3.07
CA VAL A 108 0.21 -15.05 -4.38
C VAL A 108 1.55 -15.48 -4.92
N TYR A 109 2.60 -14.65 -4.81
CA TYR A 109 3.96 -15.03 -5.19
C TYR A 109 4.40 -16.32 -4.50
N TYR A 110 4.29 -16.43 -3.17
CA TYR A 110 4.73 -17.64 -2.47
C TYR A 110 3.87 -18.88 -2.76
N CYS A 111 2.57 -18.69 -3.03
CA CYS A 111 1.69 -19.78 -3.43
C CYS A 111 1.96 -20.28 -4.86
N THR A 112 2.41 -19.40 -5.76
CA THR A 112 2.46 -19.65 -7.22
C THR A 112 3.88 -19.71 -7.78
N LEU A 113 4.87 -19.22 -7.03
CA LEU A 113 6.27 -19.00 -7.41
C LEU A 113 6.45 -18.22 -8.72
N GLU A 114 5.47 -17.40 -9.07
CA GLU A 114 5.46 -16.63 -10.32
C GLU A 114 6.23 -15.30 -10.20
N LYS A 115 7.15 -15.06 -11.12
CA LYS A 115 8.12 -13.96 -11.04
C LYS A 115 7.50 -12.57 -11.24
N ALA A 116 6.44 -12.44 -12.04
CA ALA A 116 5.77 -11.17 -12.27
C ALA A 116 5.09 -10.65 -11.01
N ASN A 117 4.44 -11.51 -10.21
CA ASN A 117 3.90 -11.12 -8.90
C ASN A 117 4.99 -10.65 -7.93
N ALA A 118 6.18 -11.27 -7.96
CA ALA A 118 7.32 -10.81 -7.17
C ALA A 118 7.78 -9.40 -7.59
N LEU A 119 7.90 -9.15 -8.90
CA LEU A 119 8.25 -7.83 -9.42
C LEU A 119 7.19 -6.77 -9.09
N CYS A 120 5.91 -7.12 -9.20
CA CYS A 120 4.80 -6.25 -8.82
C CYS A 120 4.82 -5.90 -7.33
N ALA A 121 5.12 -6.87 -6.46
CA ALA A 121 5.31 -6.62 -5.04
C ALA A 121 6.49 -5.66 -4.77
N LEU A 122 7.62 -5.83 -5.44
CA LEU A 122 8.77 -4.92 -5.31
C LEU A 122 8.43 -3.49 -5.75
N ILE A 123 7.71 -3.33 -6.85
CA ILE A 123 7.27 -2.00 -7.32
C ILE A 123 6.28 -1.38 -6.31
N LEU A 124 5.37 -2.18 -5.74
CA LEU A 124 4.48 -1.72 -4.66
C LEU A 124 5.26 -1.27 -3.43
N LEU A 125 6.30 -2.00 -3.02
CA LEU A 125 7.17 -1.63 -1.90
C LEU A 125 7.90 -0.30 -2.17
N PHE A 126 8.39 -0.11 -3.41
CA PHE A 126 9.00 1.16 -3.83
C PHE A 126 7.99 2.32 -3.79
N SER A 127 6.81 2.11 -4.34
CA SER A 127 5.71 3.09 -4.33
C SER A 127 5.26 3.42 -2.90
N TYR A 128 5.21 2.41 -2.03
CA TYR A 128 4.90 2.55 -0.61
C TYR A 128 5.95 3.38 0.12
N SER A 129 7.24 3.13 -0.17
CA SER A 129 8.36 3.91 0.38
C SER A 129 8.30 5.38 -0.07
N PHE A 130 7.89 5.64 -1.31
CA PHE A 130 7.69 7.00 -1.81
C PHE A 130 6.47 7.70 -1.18
N CYS A 131 5.52 6.92 -0.67
CA CYS A 131 4.34 7.38 0.04
C CYS A 131 4.61 7.71 1.52
N TRP A 132 5.86 7.67 1.97
CA TRP A 132 6.23 7.96 3.36
C TRP A 132 5.74 9.36 3.80
N PRO A 133 4.96 9.45 4.89
CA PRO A 133 4.45 10.72 5.41
C PRO A 133 5.59 11.49 6.07
N SER A 134 6.31 12.28 5.27
CA SER A 134 7.29 13.24 5.77
C SER A 134 6.58 14.55 6.12
N ASP A 135 6.85 15.08 7.32
CA ASP A 135 6.32 16.38 7.77
C ASP A 135 6.69 17.51 6.80
N ALA A 136 7.78 17.34 6.03
CA ALA A 136 8.20 18.26 4.98
C ALA A 136 7.20 18.34 3.80
N LYS A 137 6.57 17.21 3.42
CA LYS A 137 5.53 17.21 2.37
C LYS A 137 4.24 17.87 2.87
N ARG A 138 3.87 17.64 4.14
CA ARG A 138 2.69 18.29 4.75
C ARG A 138 2.81 19.81 4.77
N LYS A 139 3.99 20.32 5.13
CA LYS A 139 4.28 21.78 5.08
C LYS A 139 4.26 22.30 3.65
N ALA A 140 4.94 21.64 2.71
CA ALA A 140 4.96 22.07 1.30
C ALA A 140 3.56 22.08 0.65
N GLU A 141 2.69 21.12 1.00
CA GLU A 141 1.30 21.08 0.50
C GLU A 141 0.40 22.13 1.17
N THR A 142 0.68 22.54 2.41
CA THR A 142 -0.12 23.58 3.10
C THR A 142 0.28 24.99 2.64
N ASP A 143 1.60 25.22 2.47
CA ASP A 143 2.17 26.51 2.03
C ASP A 143 1.77 26.86 0.59
N ALA A 144 1.66 25.85 -0.29
CA ALA A 144 1.20 26.02 -1.67
C ALA A 144 -0.29 26.39 -1.78
N ILE A 145 -1.09 26.21 -0.73
CA ILE A 145 -2.52 26.56 -0.71
C ILE A 145 -2.73 27.97 -0.14
N GLU A 146 -1.85 28.48 0.72
CA GLU A 146 -1.91 29.87 1.19
C GLU A 146 -1.50 30.90 0.11
N MET A 147 -0.88 30.44 -0.99
CA MET A 147 -0.44 31.29 -2.10
C MET A 147 -1.39 31.33 -3.30
N GLU A 148 -2.54 30.62 -3.25
CA GLU A 148 -3.59 30.58 -4.31
C GLU A 148 -4.86 31.29 -3.82
#